data_AF-A0A382CFH4-F1
#
_entry.id   AF-A0A382CFH4-F1
#
_cell.length_a   1.000
_cell.length_b   1.000
_cell.length_c   1.000
_cell.angle_alpha   90.00
_cell.angle_beta   90.00
_cell.angle_gamma   90.00
#
_symmetry.space_group_name_H-M   'P 1'
#
loop_
_entity.id
_entity.type
_entity.pdbx_description
1 polymer ?
#
loop_
_entity_poly.entity_id
_entity_poly.type
_entity_poly.pdbx_seq_one_letter_code
_entity_poly.pdbx_strand_id
1 'polypeptide(L)' 'MSELWVERHRPQTVGDIKGQRAVVDRLKAYAELRTFPHLLFAGPPGTGKTTAALALTKDV' A
#
# COMPACT_ATOMS: atom_id res chain seq x y z
N MET A 1 -5.65 -17.57 19.15
CA MET A 1 -6.46 -17.72 17.91
C MET A 1 -5.50 -17.86 16.74
N SER A 2 -5.74 -18.81 15.84
CA SER A 2 -4.97 -18.94 14.60
C SER A 2 -5.14 -17.66 13.77
N GLU A 3 -4.06 -16.91 13.56
CA GLU A 3 -4.08 -15.71 12.72
C GLU A 3 -4.17 -16.11 11.24
N LEU A 4 -5.07 -15.45 10.48
CA LEU A 4 -5.19 -15.67 9.04
C LEU A 4 -3.89 -15.23 8.35
N TRP A 5 -3.33 -16.08 7.49
CA TRP A 5 -2.07 -15.78 6.80
C TRP A 5 -2.14 -14.48 5.98
N VAL A 6 -3.32 -14.17 5.43
CA VAL A 6 -3.54 -12.92 4.68
C VAL A 6 -3.39 -11.67 5.53
N GLU A 7 -3.75 -11.72 6.82
CA GLU A 7 -3.57 -10.59 7.74
C GLU A 7 -2.15 -10.58 8.30
N ARG A 8 -1.62 -11.76 8.65
CA ARG A 8 -0.24 -11.92 9.13
C ARG A 8 0.80 -11.39 8.14
N HIS A 9 0.57 -11.60 6.85
CA HIS A 9 1.47 -11.15 5.78
C HIS A 9 0.97 -9.91 5.04
N ARG A 10 -0.03 -9.21 5.57
CA ARG A 10 -0.51 -7.96 4.96
C ARG A 10 0.63 -6.93 5.00
N PRO A 11 1.04 -6.34 3.85
CA PRO A 11 2.04 -5.28 3.78
C PRO A 11 1.76 -4.15 4.79
N GLN A 12 2.80 -3.72 5.50
CA GLN A 12 2.69 -2.67 6.52
C GLN A 12 3.18 -1.33 6.01
N THR A 13 4.17 -1.34 5.12
CA THR A 13 4.71 -0.17 4.42
C THR A 13 4.48 -0.29 2.91
N VAL A 14 4.59 0.82 2.18
CA VAL A 14 4.49 0.84 0.71
C VAL A 14 5.60 -0.03 0.10
N GLY A 15 6.77 -0.09 0.74
CA GLY A 15 7.90 -0.92 0.32
C GLY A 15 7.66 -2.43 0.40
N ASP A 16 6.75 -2.89 1.26
CA ASP A 16 6.41 -4.30 1.42
C ASP A 16 5.54 -4.83 0.27
N ILE A 17 4.85 -3.93 -0.45
CA ILE A 17 3.94 -4.27 -1.54
C ILE A 17 4.73 -4.91 -2.69
N LYS A 18 4.27 -6.07 -3.16
CA LYS A 18 4.88 -6.81 -4.27
C LYS A 18 4.11 -6.57 -5.57
N GLY A 19 4.85 -6.34 -6.66
CA GLY A 19 4.30 -6.04 -7.98
C GLY A 19 3.94 -4.56 -8.16
N GLN A 20 3.33 -4.22 -9.30
CA GLN A 20 2.85 -2.85 -9.61
C GLN A 20 3.92 -1.76 -9.41
N ARG A 21 5.16 -2.03 -9.87
CA ARG A 21 6.36 -1.22 -9.58
C ARG A 21 6.15 0.28 -9.78
N ALA A 22 5.55 0.69 -10.89
CA ALA A 22 5.29 2.12 -11.16
C ALA A 22 4.38 2.79 -10.11
N VAL A 23 3.41 2.05 -9.56
CA VAL A 23 2.52 2.55 -8.50
C VAL A 23 3.27 2.62 -7.17
N VAL A 24 4.00 1.56 -6.81
CA VAL A 24 4.79 1.51 -5.57
C VAL A 24 5.83 2.63 -5.54
N ASP A 25 6.58 2.83 -6.63
CA ASP A 25 7.60 3.87 -6.72
C ASP A 25 6.99 5.27 -6.57
N ARG A 26 5.79 5.50 -7.14
CA ARG A 26 5.10 6.78 -7.00
C ARG A 26 4.56 7.04 -5.60
N LEU A 27 4.01 6.01 -4.95
CA LEU A 27 3.54 6.11 -3.56
C LEU A 27 4.70 6.33 -2.58
N LYS A 28 5.87 5.72 -2.83
CA LYS A 28 7.09 6.00 -2.05
C LYS A 28 7.51 7.45 -2.15
N ALA A 29 7.54 8.01 -3.37
CA ALA A 29 7.87 9.42 -3.55
C ALA A 29 6.90 10.35 -2.79
N TYR A 30 5.61 10.02 -2.76
CA TYR A 30 4.63 10.77 -1.96
C TYR A 30 4.86 10.66 -0.45
N ALA A 31 5.21 9.46 0.04
CA ALA A 31 5.54 9.27 1.45
C ALA A 31 6.80 10.07 1.85
N GLU A 32 7.85 10.03 1.03
CA GLU A 32 9.09 10.78 1.25
C GLU A 32 8.85 12.31 1.29
N LEU A 33 7.97 12.81 0.41
CA LEU A 33 7.60 14.22 0.36
C LEU A 33 6.57 14.61 1.44
N ARG A 34 6.05 13.64 2.21
CA ARG A 34 4.95 13.81 3.18
C ARG A 34 3.74 14.56 2.63
N THR A 35 3.47 14.38 1.33
CA THR A 35 2.37 15.04 0.65
C THR A 35 1.92 14.23 -0.56
N PHE A 36 0.61 14.20 -0.77
CA PHE A 36 0.00 13.55 -1.92
C PHE A 36 -1.33 14.23 -2.25
N PRO A 37 -1.75 14.20 -3.53
CA PRO A 37 -3.07 14.66 -3.93
C PRO A 37 -4.15 13.68 -3.44
N HIS A 38 -5.43 13.99 -3.71
CA HIS A 38 -6.48 12.97 -3.55
C HIS A 38 -6.24 11.80 -4.52
N LEU A 39 -6.31 10.58 -3.99
CA LEU A 39 -6.00 9.35 -4.72
C LEU A 39 -7.25 8.48 -4.88
N LEU A 40 -7.40 7.86 -6.06
CA LEU A 40 -8.38 6.82 -6.33
C LEU A 40 -7.65 5.49 -6.57
N PHE A 41 -7.86 4.51 -5.69
CA PHE A 41 -7.35 3.16 -5.85
C PHE A 41 -8.41 2.28 -6.51
N ALA A 42 -8.18 1.86 -7.76
CA ALA A 42 -9.11 1.05 -8.54
C ALA A 42 -8.45 -0.25 -9.06
N GLY A 43 -9.26 -1.29 -9.26
CA GLY A 43 -8.80 -2.59 -9.77
C GLY A 43 -9.51 -3.80 -9.15
N PRO A 44 -9.22 -5.03 -9.62
CA PRO A 44 -9.85 -6.28 -9.18
C PRO A 44 -9.75 -6.54 -7.66
N PRO A 45 -10.61 -7.40 -7.08
CA PRO A 45 -10.49 -7.79 -5.68
C PRO A 45 -9.13 -8.45 -5.39
N GLY A 46 -8.60 -8.25 -4.19
CA GLY A 46 -7.34 -8.88 -3.75
C GLY A 46 -6.04 -8.25 -4.27
N THR A 47 -6.09 -7.13 -5.03
CA THR A 47 -4.88 -6.50 -5.61
C THR A 47 -4.16 -5.50 -4.69
N GLY A 48 -4.53 -5.42 -3.41
CA GLY A 48 -3.84 -4.58 -2.42
C GLY A 48 -4.27 -3.12 -2.36
N LYS A 49 -5.42 -2.72 -2.93
CA LYS A 49 -5.92 -1.33 -2.90
C LYS A 49 -6.04 -0.74 -1.49
N THR A 50 -6.79 -1.42 -0.62
CA THR A 50 -6.98 -1.01 0.79
C THR A 50 -5.65 -1.04 1.54
N THR A 51 -4.83 -2.05 1.30
CA THR A 51 -3.50 -2.16 1.90
C THR A 51 -2.60 -1.01 1.48
N ALA A 52 -2.60 -0.61 0.21
CA ALA A 52 -1.77 0.48 -0.30
C ALA A 52 -2.14 1.83 0.33
N ALA A 53 -3.43 2.10 0.50
CA ALA A 53 -3.90 3.29 1.20
C ALA A 53 -3.42 3.31 2.67
N LEU A 54 -3.61 2.20 3.40
CA LEU A 54 -3.18 2.09 4.80
C LEU A 54 -1.66 2.15 4.96
N ALA A 55 -0.91 1.54 4.04
CA ALA A 55 0.54 1.57 4.03
C ALA A 55 1.07 2.98 3.76
N LEU A 56 0.50 3.70 2.78
CA LEU A 56 0.88 5.09 2.52
C LEU A 56 0.67 5.98 3.75
N THR A 57 -0.45 5.81 4.47
CA THR A 57 -0.69 6.60 5.69
C THR A 57 0.25 6.29 6.85
N LYS A 58 0.92 5.13 6.84
CA LYS A 58 1.94 4.76 7.84
C LYS A 58 3.32 5.30 7.47
N ASP A 59 3.61 5.42 6.18
CA ASP A 59 4.90 5.85 5.67
C ASP A 59 5.06 7.39 5.63
N VAL A 60 3.95 8.14 5.60
CA VAL A 60 3.90 9.62 5.68
C VAL A 60 4.11 10.09 7.12
#